data_AF-A0A2T0T6S1-F1
#
_entry.id   AF-A0A2T0T6S1-F1
#
_cell.length_a   1.000
_cell.length_b   1.000
_cell.length_c   1.000
_cell.angle_alpha   90.00
_cell.angle_beta   90.00
_cell.angle_gamma   90.00
#
_symmetry.space_group_name_H-M   'P 1'
#
loop_
_entity.id
_entity.type
_entity.pdbx_description
1 polymer ?
#
loop_
_entity_poly.entity_id
_entity_poly.type
_entity_poly.pdbx_seq_one_letter_code
_entity_poly.pdbx_strand_id
1 'polypeptide(L)'
;MADRVAASRPGGRSGRVLTAIYTSVGELVGEGADKISFPVIAERAGVNPTTLYRRWADVNALLEEVAVAALTRDGESVPDTGSLQEDLTRWAEIIARDIARPERTRYLRAMVSARVETVSGCPVTEKRGEQASEVVLRARGRGEPAPTVEQVLDHVIAPLYHHVAFALPVDDEYARRLVRDVLAMVR
;
A
#
# COMPACT_ATOMS: atom_id res chain seq x y z
N MET A 1 40.37 -7.25 30.07
CA MET A 1 40.21 -6.08 29.19
C MET A 1 39.21 -6.48 28.11
N ALA A 2 37.92 -6.28 28.37
CA ALA A 2 36.84 -6.72 27.50
C ALA A 2 36.53 -5.61 26.51
N ASP A 3 36.81 -5.84 25.23
CA ASP A 3 36.48 -4.92 24.15
C ASP A 3 35.03 -5.14 23.73
N ARG A 4 34.24 -4.06 23.77
CA ARG A 4 32.80 -4.08 23.55
C ARG A 4 32.52 -4.08 22.05
N VAL A 5 31.91 -5.16 21.55
CA VAL A 5 31.24 -5.18 20.25
C VAL A 5 30.17 -4.08 20.24
N ALA A 6 30.37 -3.06 19.41
CA ALA A 6 29.42 -1.97 19.23
C ALA A 6 28.15 -2.50 18.56
N ALA A 7 27.10 -2.70 19.37
CA ALA A 7 25.76 -3.00 18.91
C ALA A 7 25.23 -1.86 18.04
N SER A 8 24.97 -2.14 16.76
CA SER A 8 24.29 -1.21 15.84
C SER A 8 22.86 -0.99 16.33
N ARG A 9 22.56 0.26 16.69
CA ARG A 9 21.24 0.67 17.21
C ARG A 9 20.25 0.89 16.06
N PRO A 10 18.99 0.41 16.18
CA PRO A 10 17.95 0.75 15.22
C PRO A 10 17.65 2.26 15.34
N GLY A 11 17.81 3.01 14.24
CA GLY A 11 17.60 4.47 14.19
C GLY A 11 18.83 5.35 13.85
N GLY A 12 19.91 4.77 13.30
CA GLY A 12 21.12 5.51 12.92
C GLY A 12 20.96 6.48 11.73
N ARG A 13 22.08 7.14 11.35
CA ARG A 13 22.19 8.10 10.23
C ARG A 13 21.57 7.58 8.92
N SER A 14 21.69 6.28 8.65
CA SER A 14 21.13 5.62 7.48
C SER A 14 19.59 5.63 7.44
N GLY A 15 18.92 5.55 8.59
CA GLY A 15 17.47 5.63 8.68
C GLY A 15 16.97 7.03 8.34
N ARG A 16 17.62 8.08 8.88
CA ARG A 16 17.28 9.49 8.57
C ARG A 16 17.47 9.82 7.10
N VAL A 17 18.54 9.32 6.48
CA VAL A 17 18.79 9.46 5.05
C VAL A 17 17.69 8.79 4.22
N LEU A 18 17.29 7.57 4.59
CA LEU A 18 16.21 6.86 3.89
C LEU A 18 14.87 7.59 4.01
N THR A 19 14.53 8.08 5.20
CA THR A 19 13.33 8.88 5.42
C THR A 19 13.33 10.15 4.55
N ALA A 20 14.45 10.88 4.49
CA ALA A 20 14.56 12.09 3.67
C ALA A 20 14.35 11.79 2.17
N ILE A 21 14.93 10.69 1.68
CA ILE A 21 14.73 10.23 0.29
C ILE A 21 13.26 9.89 0.05
N TYR A 22 12.63 9.11 0.93
CA TYR A 22 11.24 8.68 0.76
C TYR A 22 10.26 9.86 0.79
N THR A 23 10.47 10.80 1.72
CA THR A 23 9.67 12.03 1.79
C THR A 23 9.83 12.84 0.50
N SER A 24 11.07 13.02 0.02
CA SER A 24 11.34 13.78 -1.22
C SER A 24 10.70 13.15 -2.45
N VAL A 25 10.78 11.82 -2.58
CA VAL A 25 10.11 11.08 -3.65
C VAL A 25 8.59 11.27 -3.56
N GLY A 26 8.04 11.16 -2.35
CA GLY A 26 6.63 11.41 -2.07
C GLY A 26 6.13 12.79 -2.47
N GLU A 27 6.89 13.82 -2.13
CA GLU A 27 6.62 15.20 -2.51
C GLU A 27 6.71 15.41 -4.02
N LEU A 28 7.74 14.87 -4.69
CA LEU A 28 7.90 14.97 -6.15
C LEU A 28 6.76 14.28 -6.91
N VAL A 29 6.37 13.09 -6.47
CA VAL A 29 5.20 12.36 -6.97
C VAL A 29 3.93 13.14 -6.67
N GLY A 30 3.87 13.76 -5.48
CA GLY A 30 2.92 14.76 -5.03
C GLY A 30 2.77 15.93 -6.01
N GLU A 31 3.85 16.58 -6.37
CA GLU A 31 3.82 17.77 -7.21
C GLU A 31 3.45 17.45 -8.66
N GLY A 32 3.46 16.17 -9.05
CA GLY A 32 3.26 15.76 -10.44
C GLY A 32 4.48 16.12 -11.29
N ALA A 33 5.69 16.03 -10.74
CA ALA A 33 6.90 16.43 -11.42
C ALA A 33 7.08 15.66 -12.74
N ASP A 34 7.21 16.40 -13.86
CA ASP A 34 7.34 15.83 -15.21
C ASP A 34 8.54 14.89 -15.36
N LYS A 35 9.60 15.09 -14.55
CA LYS A 35 10.82 14.28 -14.57
C LYS A 35 11.30 14.01 -13.15
N ILE A 36 11.08 12.78 -12.68
CA ILE A 36 11.69 12.28 -11.46
C ILE A 36 13.01 11.57 -11.82
N SER A 37 14.11 11.99 -11.19
CA SER A 37 15.45 11.43 -11.43
C SER A 37 16.28 11.45 -10.16
N PHE A 38 17.32 10.63 -10.07
CA PHE A 38 18.21 10.62 -8.90
C PHE A 38 18.84 11.97 -8.57
N PRO A 39 19.31 12.79 -9.52
CA PRO A 39 19.81 14.13 -9.20
C PRO A 39 18.75 15.01 -8.50
N VAL A 40 17.53 15.04 -9.03
CA VAL A 40 16.41 15.82 -8.48
C VAL A 40 16.04 15.34 -7.07
N ILE A 41 15.95 14.02 -6.88
CA ILE A 41 15.66 13.43 -5.56
C ILE A 41 16.79 13.72 -4.57
N ALA A 42 18.05 13.60 -5.02
CA ALA A 42 19.22 13.82 -4.17
C ALA A 42 19.31 15.26 -3.68
N GLU A 43 19.06 16.22 -4.58
CA GLU A 43 18.99 17.64 -4.27
C GLU A 43 17.90 17.93 -3.24
N ARG A 44 16.67 17.45 -3.48
CA ARG A 44 15.53 17.62 -2.57
C ARG A 44 15.77 17.00 -1.19
N ALA A 45 16.31 15.78 -1.16
CA ALA A 45 16.57 15.04 0.06
C ALA A 45 17.80 15.55 0.83
N GLY A 46 18.61 16.43 0.23
CA GLY A 46 19.87 16.90 0.81
C GLY A 46 20.91 15.79 0.98
N VAL A 47 20.96 14.84 0.04
CA VAL A 47 21.86 13.67 0.08
C VAL A 47 22.80 13.66 -1.12
N ASN A 48 23.93 12.97 -0.99
CA ASN A 48 24.83 12.75 -2.12
C ASN A 48 24.18 11.80 -3.15
N PRO A 49 24.16 12.12 -4.46
CA PRO A 49 23.57 11.27 -5.51
C PRO A 49 24.08 9.83 -5.51
N THR A 50 25.35 9.59 -5.18
CA THR A 50 25.95 8.24 -5.10
C THR A 50 25.24 7.35 -4.08
N THR A 51 24.56 7.94 -3.09
CA THR A 51 23.73 7.21 -2.12
C THR A 51 22.58 6.48 -2.82
N LEU A 52 21.99 7.09 -3.84
CA LEU A 52 20.88 6.52 -4.60
C LEU A 52 21.37 5.47 -5.59
N TYR A 53 22.35 5.83 -6.43
CA TYR A 53 22.92 4.93 -7.43
C TYR A 53 23.47 3.62 -6.85
N ARG A 54 23.93 3.62 -5.59
CA ARG A 54 24.43 2.41 -4.93
C ARG A 54 23.30 1.47 -4.48
N ARG A 55 22.12 2.01 -4.14
CA ARG A 55 21.04 1.23 -3.51
C ARG A 55 19.95 0.83 -4.49
N TRP A 56 19.69 1.64 -5.51
CA TRP A 56 18.65 1.38 -6.50
C TRP A 56 19.27 1.32 -7.90
N ALA A 57 18.89 0.30 -8.66
CA ALA A 57 19.36 0.11 -10.03
C ALA A 57 18.92 1.26 -10.95
N ASP A 58 17.70 1.76 -10.73
CA ASP A 58 17.13 2.91 -11.44
C ASP A 58 16.08 3.65 -10.58
N VAL A 59 15.53 4.74 -11.12
CA VAL A 59 14.54 5.56 -10.43
C VAL A 59 13.20 4.84 -10.23
N ASN A 60 12.84 3.90 -11.10
CA ASN A 60 11.60 3.14 -10.98
C ASN A 60 11.65 2.18 -9.80
N ALA A 61 12.79 1.52 -9.57
CA ALA A 61 13.01 0.69 -8.39
C ALA A 61 12.85 1.47 -7.07
N LEU A 62 13.34 2.71 -7.02
CA LEU A 62 13.13 3.59 -5.86
C LEU A 62 11.67 4.02 -5.73
N LEU A 63 11.01 4.40 -6.83
CA LEU A 63 9.61 4.79 -6.84
C LEU A 63 8.70 3.65 -6.35
N GLU A 64 8.96 2.42 -6.79
CA GLU A 64 8.26 1.23 -6.33
C GLU A 64 8.48 1.00 -4.83
N GLU A 65 9.73 1.03 -4.35
CA GLU A 65 10.03 0.81 -2.92
C GLU A 65 9.33 1.86 -2.04
N VAL A 66 9.34 3.13 -2.45
CA VAL A 66 8.65 4.21 -1.75
C VAL A 66 7.14 4.04 -1.80
N ALA A 67 6.57 3.71 -2.96
CA ALA A 67 5.13 3.53 -3.12
C ALA A 67 4.62 2.35 -2.30
N VAL A 68 5.34 1.22 -2.30
CA VAL A 68 5.03 0.06 -1.46
C VAL A 68 5.10 0.47 0.01
N ALA A 69 6.19 1.11 0.46
CA ALA A 69 6.34 1.53 1.85
C ALA A 69 5.26 2.55 2.29
N ALA A 70 4.82 3.41 1.37
CA ALA A 70 3.70 4.30 1.62
C ALA A 70 2.42 3.49 1.78
N LEU A 71 2.05 2.66 0.80
CA LEU A 71 0.80 1.89 0.73
C LEU A 71 0.68 0.80 1.83
N THR A 72 1.81 0.27 2.31
CA THR A 72 1.84 -0.74 3.38
C THR A 72 2.14 -0.17 4.76
N ARG A 73 2.37 1.14 4.90
CA ARG A 73 2.51 1.79 6.22
C ARG A 73 1.33 1.40 7.09
N ASP A 74 1.60 1.17 8.38
CA ASP A 74 0.58 0.75 9.34
C ASP A 74 -0.68 1.61 9.20
N GLY A 75 -1.78 0.90 8.95
CA GLY A 75 -3.06 1.43 8.55
C GLY A 75 -4.13 0.52 9.11
N GLU A 76 -5.19 1.16 9.59
CA GLU A 76 -6.28 0.70 10.44
C GLU A 76 -6.55 -0.82 10.42
N SER A 77 -6.57 -1.40 11.62
CA SER A 77 -6.93 -2.79 11.86
C SER A 77 -8.28 -3.10 11.24
N VAL A 78 -8.43 -4.33 10.76
CA VAL A 78 -9.71 -4.86 10.33
C VAL A 78 -10.73 -4.71 11.46
N PRO A 79 -11.91 -4.11 11.22
CA PRO A 79 -12.98 -4.04 12.21
C PRO A 79 -13.39 -5.44 12.71
N ASP A 80 -13.85 -5.51 13.96
CA ASP A 80 -14.39 -6.74 14.57
C ASP A 80 -15.67 -6.39 15.33
N THR A 81 -16.75 -6.15 14.59
CA THR A 81 -18.07 -5.84 15.13
C THR A 81 -18.88 -7.10 15.45
N GLY A 82 -18.39 -8.27 15.05
CA GLY A 82 -19.07 -9.55 15.22
C GLY A 82 -19.99 -9.93 14.06
N SER A 83 -19.96 -9.21 12.94
CA SER A 83 -20.72 -9.52 11.73
C SER A 83 -19.84 -9.41 10.49
N LEU A 84 -19.78 -10.47 9.68
CA LEU A 84 -19.01 -10.47 8.43
C LEU A 84 -19.39 -9.29 7.52
N GLN A 85 -20.69 -9.02 7.40
CA GLN A 85 -21.20 -7.97 6.51
C GLN A 85 -20.73 -6.59 6.96
N GLU A 86 -20.80 -6.30 8.26
CA GLU A 86 -20.40 -5.02 8.80
C GLU A 86 -18.88 -4.85 8.79
N ASP A 87 -18.13 -5.90 9.14
CA ASP A 87 -16.67 -5.91 9.12
C ASP A 87 -16.12 -5.64 7.72
N LEU A 88 -16.60 -6.39 6.70
CA LEU A 88 -16.19 -6.19 5.30
C LEU A 88 -16.60 -4.81 4.78
N THR A 89 -17.80 -4.33 5.12
CA THR A 89 -18.27 -3.02 4.66
C THR A 89 -17.39 -1.91 5.19
N ARG A 90 -17.17 -1.87 6.50
CA ARG A 90 -16.34 -0.84 7.14
C ARG A 90 -14.90 -0.91 6.64
N TRP A 91 -14.36 -2.12 6.49
CA TRP A 91 -13.00 -2.31 5.96
C TRP A 91 -12.88 -1.82 4.51
N ALA A 92 -13.83 -2.13 3.63
CA ALA A 92 -13.83 -1.67 2.24
C ALA A 92 -13.93 -0.14 2.14
N GLU A 93 -14.78 0.49 2.97
CA GLU A 93 -14.90 1.94 3.04
C GLU A 93 -13.62 2.62 3.58
N ILE A 94 -12.99 2.05 4.61
CA ILE A 94 -11.68 2.52 5.12
C ILE A 94 -10.65 2.51 3.99
N ILE A 95 -10.58 1.40 3.25
CA ILE A 95 -9.65 1.26 2.12
C ILE A 95 -9.96 2.30 1.06
N ALA A 96 -11.22 2.39 0.61
CA ALA A 96 -11.66 3.33 -0.42
C ALA A 96 -11.25 4.77 -0.09
N ARG A 97 -11.54 5.22 1.14
CA ARG A 97 -11.17 6.57 1.61
C ARG A 97 -9.66 6.77 1.70
N ASP A 98 -8.91 5.77 2.15
CA ASP A 98 -7.45 5.88 2.25
C ASP A 98 -6.81 5.99 0.86
N ILE A 99 -7.11 5.06 -0.05
CA ILE A 99 -6.46 5.04 -1.38
C ILE A 99 -6.87 6.23 -2.27
N ALA A 100 -8.04 6.83 -2.01
CA ALA A 100 -8.52 8.03 -2.69
C ALA A 100 -7.85 9.34 -2.21
N ARG A 101 -7.06 9.32 -1.12
CA ARG A 101 -6.31 10.50 -0.69
C ARG A 101 -5.31 10.89 -1.78
N PRO A 102 -5.14 12.19 -2.11
CA PRO A 102 -4.27 12.63 -3.20
C PRO A 102 -2.86 12.03 -3.16
N GLU A 103 -2.24 11.97 -1.98
CA GLU A 103 -0.92 11.36 -1.78
C GLU A 103 -0.91 9.87 -2.11
N ARG A 104 -1.87 9.11 -1.58
CA ARG A 104 -2.01 7.65 -1.77
C ARG A 104 -2.28 7.29 -3.23
N THR A 105 -3.17 8.05 -3.88
CA THR A 105 -3.45 7.91 -5.31
C THR A 105 -2.20 8.06 -6.15
N ARG A 106 -1.36 9.06 -5.85
CA ARG A 106 -0.13 9.30 -6.62
C ARG A 106 0.89 8.17 -6.42
N TYR A 107 1.08 7.66 -5.20
CA TYR A 107 1.93 6.47 -4.98
C TYR A 107 1.41 5.24 -5.70
N LEU A 108 0.10 4.98 -5.64
CA LEU A 108 -0.51 3.84 -6.33
C LEU A 108 -0.27 3.93 -7.84
N ARG A 109 -0.50 5.09 -8.45
CA ARG A 109 -0.25 5.30 -9.88
C ARG A 109 1.23 5.24 -10.24
N ALA A 110 2.12 5.75 -9.39
CA ALA A 110 3.55 5.64 -9.58
C ALA A 110 4.02 4.18 -9.55
N MET A 111 3.52 3.38 -8.60
CA MET A 111 3.79 1.93 -8.53
C MET A 111 3.30 1.21 -9.79
N VAL A 112 2.06 1.49 -10.24
CA VAL A 112 1.52 0.91 -11.47
C VAL A 112 2.37 1.30 -12.68
N SER A 113 2.79 2.56 -12.78
CA SER A 113 3.63 3.05 -13.88
C SER A 113 5.05 2.48 -13.87
N ALA A 114 5.59 2.14 -12.70
CA ALA A 114 6.95 1.60 -12.56
C ALA A 114 7.05 0.11 -12.93
N ARG A 115 5.92 -0.61 -12.87
CA ARG A 115 5.86 -2.05 -13.17
C ARG A 115 5.63 -2.31 -14.65
N VAL A 116 6.68 -2.74 -15.33
CA VAL A 116 6.62 -3.17 -16.75
C VAL A 116 6.37 -4.66 -16.87
N GLU A 117 7.05 -5.45 -16.04
CA GLU A 117 6.95 -6.91 -16.03
C GLU A 117 5.95 -7.40 -14.97
N THR A 118 5.45 -8.62 -15.17
CA THR A 118 4.64 -9.28 -14.15
C THR A 118 5.48 -9.55 -12.91
N VAL A 119 5.00 -9.12 -11.74
CA VAL A 119 5.65 -9.39 -10.46
C VAL A 119 5.09 -10.67 -9.83
N SER A 120 5.95 -11.47 -9.21
CA SER A 120 5.56 -12.70 -8.50
C SER A 120 4.94 -12.44 -7.12
N GLY A 121 5.16 -11.24 -6.56
CA GLY A 121 4.69 -10.83 -5.25
C GLY A 121 4.50 -9.32 -5.19
N CYS A 122 3.63 -8.87 -4.30
CA CYS A 122 3.31 -7.47 -4.12
C CYS A 122 2.92 -7.26 -2.65
N PRO A 123 3.77 -6.61 -1.84
CA PRO A 123 3.50 -6.43 -0.41
C PRO A 123 2.19 -5.67 -0.13
N VAL A 124 1.75 -4.82 -1.07
CA VAL A 124 0.45 -4.15 -1.00
C VAL A 124 -0.70 -5.15 -1.08
N THR A 125 -0.64 -6.09 -2.02
CA THR A 125 -1.67 -7.12 -2.19
C THR A 125 -1.60 -8.17 -1.07
N GLU A 126 -0.39 -8.55 -0.66
CA GLU A 126 -0.16 -9.48 0.46
C GLU A 126 -0.79 -8.95 1.76
N LYS A 127 -0.54 -7.68 2.10
CA LYS A 127 -1.16 -7.03 3.26
C LYS A 127 -2.69 -7.05 3.20
N ARG A 128 -3.28 -6.84 2.02
CA ARG A 128 -4.75 -6.94 1.84
C ARG A 128 -5.24 -8.37 1.97
N GLY A 129 -4.45 -9.35 1.52
CA GLY A 129 -4.74 -10.78 1.70
C GLY A 129 -4.73 -11.20 3.16
N GLU A 130 -3.75 -10.73 3.95
CA GLU A 130 -3.70 -10.94 5.41
C GLU A 130 -4.95 -10.39 6.10
N GLN A 131 -5.32 -9.15 5.78
CA GLN A 131 -6.52 -8.50 6.32
C GLN A 131 -7.82 -9.21 5.91
N ALA A 132 -7.96 -9.59 4.64
CA ALA A 132 -9.12 -10.34 4.18
C ALA A 132 -9.21 -11.72 4.84
N SER A 133 -8.07 -12.40 5.02
CA SER A 133 -7.98 -13.67 5.74
C SER A 133 -8.46 -13.53 7.19
N GLU A 134 -8.06 -12.47 7.88
CA GLU A 134 -8.51 -12.17 9.24
C GLU A 134 -10.05 -12.05 9.32
N VAL A 135 -10.69 -11.27 8.43
CA VAL A 135 -12.16 -11.15 8.38
C VAL A 135 -12.83 -12.49 8.13
N VAL A 136 -12.36 -13.22 7.12
CA VAL A 136 -12.98 -14.48 6.66
C VAL A 136 -12.85 -15.56 7.73
N LEU A 137 -11.69 -15.67 8.38
CA LEU A 137 -11.46 -16.65 9.45
C LEU A 137 -12.34 -16.36 10.67
N ARG A 138 -12.50 -15.08 11.05
CA ARG A 138 -13.41 -14.68 12.14
C ARG A 138 -14.86 -15.08 11.85
N ALA A 139 -15.35 -14.77 10.66
CA ALA A 139 -16.71 -15.11 10.24
C ALA A 139 -16.96 -16.63 10.25
N ARG A 140 -16.02 -17.41 9.69
CA ARG A 140 -16.09 -18.88 9.73
C ARG A 140 -16.06 -19.42 11.17
N GLY A 141 -15.27 -18.82 12.05
CA GLY A 141 -15.24 -19.17 13.48
C GLY A 141 -16.59 -18.94 14.19
N ARG A 142 -17.38 -17.97 13.71
CA ARG A 142 -18.76 -17.71 14.16
C ARG A 142 -19.82 -18.58 13.47
N GLY A 143 -19.43 -19.40 12.50
CA GLY A 143 -20.35 -20.21 11.70
C GLY A 143 -21.09 -19.42 10.60
N GLU A 144 -20.65 -18.21 10.27
CA GLU A 144 -21.21 -17.44 9.16
C GLU A 144 -20.70 -17.99 7.81
N PRO A 145 -21.56 -18.09 6.77
CA PRO A 145 -21.09 -18.33 5.41
C PRO A 145 -20.23 -17.15 4.96
N ALA A 146 -19.03 -17.43 4.47
CA ALA A 146 -18.05 -16.40 4.14
C ALA A 146 -17.40 -16.65 2.78
N PRO A 147 -17.16 -15.61 1.97
CA PRO A 147 -16.42 -15.73 0.71
C PRO A 147 -14.99 -16.22 0.96
N THR A 148 -14.33 -16.71 -0.09
CA THR A 148 -12.90 -16.97 -0.02
C THR A 148 -12.11 -15.67 0.03
N VAL A 149 -10.85 -15.73 0.47
CA VAL A 149 -9.96 -14.58 0.49
C VAL A 149 -9.78 -14.04 -0.93
N GLU A 150 -9.62 -14.93 -1.91
CA GLU A 150 -9.50 -14.60 -3.33
C GLU A 150 -10.74 -13.85 -3.83
N GLN A 151 -11.96 -14.30 -3.48
CA GLN A 151 -13.19 -13.61 -3.85
C GLN A 151 -13.25 -12.19 -3.26
N VAL A 152 -12.82 -12.01 -2.00
CA VAL A 152 -12.75 -10.68 -1.39
C VAL A 152 -11.73 -9.79 -2.11
N LEU A 153 -10.55 -10.33 -2.43
CA LEU A 153 -9.52 -9.59 -3.15
C LEU A 153 -9.97 -9.20 -4.56
N ASP A 154 -10.52 -10.13 -5.32
CA ASP A 154 -10.87 -9.94 -6.73
C ASP A 154 -12.16 -9.12 -6.93
N HIS A 155 -13.12 -9.23 -6.00
CA HIS A 155 -14.42 -8.57 -6.15
C HIS A 155 -14.60 -7.31 -5.30
N VAL A 156 -13.74 -7.08 -4.29
CA VAL A 156 -13.80 -5.85 -3.47
C VAL A 156 -12.54 -5.02 -3.62
N ILE A 157 -11.37 -5.61 -3.44
CA ILE A 157 -10.12 -4.85 -3.40
C ILE A 157 -9.65 -4.45 -4.80
N ALA A 158 -9.59 -5.38 -5.74
CA ALA A 158 -9.14 -5.11 -7.10
C ALA A 158 -9.99 -4.01 -7.80
N PRO A 159 -11.33 -3.98 -7.70
CA PRO A 159 -12.13 -2.91 -8.32
C PRO A 159 -11.87 -1.54 -7.68
N LEU A 160 -11.68 -1.45 -6.36
CA LEU A 160 -11.30 -0.19 -5.69
C LEU A 160 -9.95 0.34 -6.21
N TYR A 161 -8.96 -0.53 -6.31
CA TYR A 161 -7.63 -0.17 -6.80
C TYR A 161 -7.65 0.18 -8.29
N HIS A 162 -8.43 -0.55 -9.10
CA HIS A 162 -8.67 -0.24 -10.52
C HIS A 162 -9.23 1.18 -10.67
N HIS A 163 -10.26 1.55 -9.89
CA HIS A 163 -10.85 2.88 -9.99
C HIS A 163 -9.83 3.99 -9.70
N VAL A 164 -9.01 3.83 -8.65
CA VAL A 164 -7.97 4.82 -8.34
C VAL A 164 -6.88 4.87 -9.41
N ALA A 165 -6.42 3.72 -9.91
CA ALA A 165 -5.41 3.62 -10.95
C ALA A 165 -5.84 4.34 -12.23
N PHE A 166 -7.10 4.14 -12.65
CA PHE A 166 -7.67 4.69 -13.88
C PHE A 166 -8.34 6.06 -13.70
N ALA A 167 -8.22 6.69 -12.52
CA ALA A 167 -8.86 7.97 -12.23
C ALA A 167 -10.39 7.97 -12.37
N LEU A 168 -11.01 6.85 -12.07
CA LEU A 168 -12.47 6.70 -12.00
C LEU A 168 -12.97 7.04 -10.58
N PRO A 169 -14.25 7.45 -10.44
CA PRO A 169 -14.83 7.75 -9.13
C PRO A 169 -14.79 6.55 -8.17
N VAL A 170 -14.36 6.76 -6.93
CA VAL A 170 -14.42 5.76 -5.86
C VAL A 170 -14.95 6.44 -4.59
N ASP A 171 -15.96 5.85 -3.98
CA ASP A 171 -16.60 6.36 -2.77
C ASP A 171 -17.14 5.21 -1.90
N ASP A 172 -17.69 5.57 -0.74
CA ASP A 172 -18.25 4.61 0.22
C ASP A 172 -19.44 3.82 -0.37
N GLU A 173 -20.21 4.41 -1.28
CA GLU A 173 -21.34 3.72 -1.92
C GLU A 173 -20.87 2.62 -2.87
N TYR A 174 -19.84 2.92 -3.67
CA TYR A 174 -19.18 1.97 -4.54
C TYR A 174 -18.59 0.81 -3.71
N ALA A 175 -17.87 1.12 -2.62
CA ALA A 175 -17.35 0.11 -1.70
C ALA A 175 -18.45 -0.79 -1.11
N ARG A 176 -19.54 -0.18 -0.60
CA ARG A 176 -20.72 -0.91 -0.09
C ARG A 176 -21.34 -1.83 -1.14
N ARG A 177 -21.41 -1.38 -2.40
CA ARG A 177 -21.95 -2.19 -3.49
C ARG A 177 -21.10 -3.44 -3.75
N LEU A 178 -19.78 -3.29 -3.86
CA LEU A 178 -18.87 -4.42 -4.05
C LEU A 178 -19.00 -5.46 -2.92
N VAL A 179 -19.14 -4.99 -1.68
CA VAL A 179 -19.33 -5.89 -0.53
C VAL A 179 -20.67 -6.63 -0.61
N ARG A 180 -21.76 -5.95 -1.01
CA ARG A 180 -23.04 -6.64 -1.23
C ARG A 180 -22.92 -7.71 -2.32
N ASP A 181 -22.23 -7.41 -3.41
CA ASP A 181 -22.06 -8.30 -4.56
C ASP A 181 -21.26 -9.55 -4.17
N VAL A 182 -20.14 -9.42 -3.45
CA VAL A 182 -19.33 -10.58 -3.01
C VAL A 182 -20.07 -11.43 -1.97
N LEU A 183 -20.83 -10.81 -1.06
CA LEU A 183 -21.62 -11.55 -0.06
C LEU A 183 -22.78 -12.33 -0.70
N ALA A 184 -23.27 -11.93 -1.87
CA ALA A 184 -24.28 -12.67 -2.60
C ALA A 184 -23.73 -13.97 -3.22
N MET A 185 -22.42 -14.13 -3.37
CA MET A 185 -21.79 -15.31 -3.96
C MET A 185 -21.76 -16.54 -3.03
N VAL A 186 -22.01 -16.35 -1.73
CA VAL A 186 -21.95 -17.39 -0.70
C VAL A 186 -23.29 -17.74 -0.08
N ARG A 187 -24.37 -17.17 -0.65
CA ARG A 187 -25.75 -17.45 -0.24
C ARG A 187 -26.35 -18.63 -0.98
#